data_AF-A0A5S3WS05-F1
#
_entry.id   AF-A0A5S3WS05-F1
#
_cell.length_a   1.000
_cell.length_b   1.000
_cell.length_c   1.000
_cell.angle_alpha   90.00
_cell.angle_beta   90.00
_cell.angle_gamma   90.00
#
_symmetry.space_group_name_H-M   'P 1'
#
loop_
_entity.id
_entity.type
_entity.pdbx_description
1 polymer ?
#
loop_
_entity_poly.entity_id
_entity_poly.type
_entity_poly.pdbx_seq_one_letter_code
_entity_poly.pdbx_strand_id
1 'polypeptide(L)'
;MLNSFQVLLLIAGTLLFYLSNKNQQLLPNKLSDGFRVASYLTLLCAYGFIFSQMKGPSVIFQSIIVVMLGLMIAPFVALLMSNKRGKS
;
A
#
# COMPACT_ATOMS: atom_id res chain seq x y z
N MET A 1 -16.87 11.74 -3.44
CA MET A 1 -17.12 10.97 -4.67
C MET A 1 -15.74 10.60 -5.20
N LEU A 2 -15.43 9.31 -5.43
CA LEU A 2 -14.10 8.93 -5.94
C LEU A 2 -13.99 9.44 -7.37
N ASN A 3 -13.03 10.32 -7.64
CA ASN A 3 -12.80 10.81 -8.99
C ASN A 3 -12.08 9.74 -9.82
N SER A 4 -12.35 9.68 -11.12
CA SER A 4 -11.70 8.74 -12.05
C SER A 4 -10.17 8.81 -11.97
N PHE A 5 -9.62 10.00 -11.70
CA PHE A 5 -8.19 10.20 -11.44
C PHE A 5 -7.66 9.38 -10.25
N GLN A 6 -8.39 9.33 -9.12
CA GLN A 6 -7.99 8.59 -7.93
C GLN A 6 -8.03 7.08 -8.16
N VAL A 7 -9.03 6.61 -8.92
CA VAL A 7 -9.15 5.21 -9.32
C VAL A 7 -7.97 4.82 -10.22
N LEU A 8 -7.64 5.65 -11.21
CA LEU A 8 -6.48 5.42 -12.08
C LEU A 8 -5.17 5.41 -11.30
N LEU A 9 -5.01 6.30 -10.32
CA LEU A 9 -3.82 6.34 -9.46
C LEU A 9 -3.68 5.06 -8.62
N LEU A 10 -4.78 4.55 -8.06
CA LEU A 10 -4.81 3.29 -7.31
C LEU A 10 -4.51 2.09 -8.22
N ILE A 11 -5.10 2.05 -9.41
CA ILE A 11 -4.85 0.98 -10.39
C ILE A 11 -3.38 1.01 -10.81
N ALA A 12 -2.84 2.18 -11.15
CA ALA A 12 -1.43 2.32 -11.53
C ALA A 12 -0.50 1.91 -10.39
N GLY A 13 -0.75 2.37 -9.16
CA GLY A 13 0.05 2.03 -7.99
C GLY A 13 0.01 0.54 -7.63
N THR A 14 -1.17 -0.08 -7.72
CA THR A 14 -1.33 -1.53 -7.46
C THR A 14 -0.72 -2.38 -8.57
N LEU A 15 -0.83 -2.00 -9.84
CA LEU A 15 -0.14 -2.63 -10.96
C LEU A 15 1.37 -2.55 -10.79
N LEU A 16 1.90 -1.37 -10.49
CA LEU A 16 3.34 -1.18 -10.26
C LEU A 16 3.82 -2.05 -9.10
N PHE A 17 3.07 -2.09 -7.99
CA PHE A 17 3.41 -2.91 -6.83
C PHE A 17 3.40 -4.41 -7.16
N TYR A 18 2.36 -4.87 -7.87
CA TYR A 18 2.21 -6.26 -8.28
C TYR A 18 3.34 -6.71 -9.21
N LEU A 19 3.60 -5.91 -10.24
CA LEU A 19 4.64 -6.14 -11.24
C LEU A 19 6.05 -6.03 -10.64
N SER A 20 6.26 -5.12 -9.69
CA SER A 20 7.57 -4.91 -9.07
C SER A 20 7.91 -5.92 -7.96
N ASN A 21 6.97 -6.77 -7.55
CA ASN A 21 7.18 -7.73 -6.46
C ASN A 21 7.39 -9.17 -6.94
N LYS A 22 6.30 -9.94 -7.10
CA LYS A 22 6.37 -11.36 -7.46
C LYS A 22 6.28 -11.63 -8.96
N ASN A 23 5.76 -10.67 -9.72
CA ASN A 23 5.42 -10.87 -11.13
C ASN A 23 6.37 -10.17 -12.08
N GLN A 24 7.60 -9.87 -11.65
CA GLN A 24 8.65 -9.34 -12.53
C GLN A 24 8.95 -10.27 -13.72
N GLN A 25 8.62 -11.56 -13.61
CA GLN A 25 8.73 -12.54 -14.70
C GLN A 25 7.77 -12.25 -15.88
N LEU A 26 6.69 -11.49 -15.64
CA LEU A 26 5.77 -11.06 -16.70
C LEU A 26 6.30 -9.86 -17.50
N LEU A 27 7.37 -9.22 -17.04
CA LEU A 27 8.01 -8.13 -17.75
C LEU A 27 9.23 -8.63 -18.55
N PRO A 28 9.43 -8.10 -19.76
CA PRO A 28 10.62 -8.42 -20.56
C PRO A 28 11.91 -7.95 -19.89
N ASN A 29 11.85 -6.92 -19.04
CA ASN A 29 12.98 -6.39 -18.28
C ASN A 29 12.63 -6.29 -16.80
N LYS A 30 13.56 -6.67 -15.92
CA LYS A 30 13.39 -6.50 -14.46
C LYS A 30 13.25 -5.02 -14.12
N LEU A 31 12.22 -4.71 -13.34
CA LEU A 31 12.05 -3.39 -12.73
C LEU A 31 13.10 -3.21 -11.62
N SER A 32 13.75 -2.06 -11.62
CA SER A 32 14.67 -1.64 -10.54
C SER A 32 13.92 -1.54 -9.21
N ASP A 33 14.60 -1.78 -8.09
CA ASP A 33 14.03 -1.65 -6.74
C ASP A 33 13.44 -0.25 -6.48
N GLY A 34 13.89 0.78 -7.21
CA GLY A 34 13.31 2.12 -7.17
C GLY A 34 11.82 2.16 -7.55
N PHE A 35 11.36 1.27 -8.43
CA PHE A 35 9.95 1.17 -8.82
C PHE A 35 9.07 0.60 -7.68
N ARG A 36 9.63 -0.20 -6.77
CA ARG A 36 8.91 -0.60 -5.55
C ARG A 36 8.63 0.62 -4.69
N VAL A 37 9.63 1.45 -4.45
CA VAL A 37 9.49 2.68 -3.67
C VAL A 37 8.48 3.63 -4.34
N ALA A 38 8.55 3.77 -5.66
CA ALA A 38 7.59 4.55 -6.44
C ALA A 38 6.15 4.01 -6.29
N SER A 39 5.97 2.69 -6.26
CA SER A 39 4.64 2.07 -6.05
C SER A 39 4.06 2.41 -4.68
N TYR A 40 4.87 2.33 -3.63
CA TYR A 40 4.44 2.71 -2.27
C TYR A 40 4.11 4.19 -2.17
N LEU A 41 4.95 5.07 -2.74
CA LEU A 41 4.70 6.51 -2.80
C LEU A 41 3.40 6.85 -3.55
N THR A 42 3.15 6.18 -4.68
CA THR A 42 1.95 6.39 -5.49
C THR A 42 0.69 5.99 -4.72
N LEU A 43 0.71 4.83 -4.05
CA LEU A 43 -0.40 4.37 -3.23
C LEU A 43 -0.63 5.27 -2.01
N LEU A 44 0.44 5.73 -1.35
CA LEU A 44 0.35 6.63 -0.20
C LEU A 44 -0.21 8.00 -0.61
N CYS A 45 0.20 8.52 -1.76
CA CYS A 45 -0.32 9.77 -2.31
C CYS A 45 -1.81 9.64 -2.68
N ALA A 46 -2.20 8.55 -3.35
CA ALA A 46 -3.61 8.26 -3.66
C ALA A 46 -4.47 8.21 -2.39
N TYR A 47 -3.95 7.56 -1.35
CA TYR A 47 -4.63 7.44 -0.06
C TYR A 47 -4.77 8.79 0.65
N GLY A 48 -3.71 9.61 0.68
CA GLY A 48 -3.74 10.95 1.24
C GLY A 48 -4.75 11.87 0.54
N PHE A 49 -4.84 11.78 -0.79
CA PHE A 49 -5.82 12.53 -1.57
C PHE A 49 -7.27 12.13 -1.27
N ILE A 50 -7.52 10.82 -1.09
CA ILE A 50 -8.83 10.31 -0.69
C ILE A 50 -9.18 10.81 0.71
N PHE A 51 -8.22 10.77 1.63
CA PHE A 51 -8.41 11.20 3.01
C PHE A 51 -8.72 12.70 3.12
N SER A 52 -8.02 13.55 2.36
CA SER A 52 -8.24 15.01 2.31
C SER A 52 -9.63 15.39 1.79
N GLN A 53 -10.20 14.59 0.89
CA GLN A 53 -11.52 14.83 0.29
C GLN A 53 -12.68 14.28 1.14
N MET A 54 -12.40 13.47 2.17
CA MET A 54 -13.43 12.92 3.05
C MET A 54 -13.95 13.98 4.02
N LYS A 55 -15.27 14.01 4.24
CA LYS A 55 -15.91 14.95 5.16
C LYS A 55 -16.23 14.29 6.51
N GLY A 56 -15.94 15.03 7.59
CA GLY A 56 -16.31 14.80 8.99
C GLY A 56 -16.48 13.33 9.42
N PRO A 57 -17.71 12.78 9.46
CA PRO A 57 -17.98 11.45 10.01
C PRO A 57 -17.22 10.32 9.29
N SER A 58 -17.05 10.44 7.97
CA SER A 58 -16.39 9.42 7.16
C SER A 58 -14.90 9.29 7.47
N VAL A 59 -14.25 10.40 7.85
CA VAL A 59 -12.83 10.42 8.23
C VAL A 59 -12.63 9.62 9.53
N ILE A 60 -13.51 9.84 10.51
CA ILE A 60 -13.46 9.16 11.81
C ILE A 60 -13.66 7.66 11.60
N PHE A 61 -14.69 7.25 10.86
CA PHE A 61 -14.93 5.84 10.58
C PHE A 61 -13.76 5.17 9.86
N GLN A 62 -13.23 5.81 8.83
CA GLN A 62 -12.07 5.31 8.09
C GLN A 62 -10.83 5.19 8.98
N SER A 63 -10.59 6.17 9.86
CA SER A 63 -9.46 6.13 10.79
C SER A 63 -9.54 4.95 11.77
N ILE A 64 -10.73 4.64 12.27
CA ILE A 64 -10.96 3.48 13.13
C ILE A 64 -10.65 2.18 12.39
N ILE A 65 -11.12 2.04 11.14
CA ILE A 65 -10.81 0.88 10.30
C ILE A 65 -9.31 0.71 10.10
N VAL A 66 -8.58 1.80 9.81
CA VAL A 66 -7.12 1.74 9.61
C VAL A 66 -6.41 1.30 10.88
N VAL A 67 -6.82 1.80 12.05
CA VAL A 67 -6.26 1.39 13.34
C VAL A 67 -6.53 -0.09 13.61
N MET A 68 -7.76 -0.57 13.36
CA MET A 68 -8.10 -1.99 13.52
C MET A 68 -7.28 -2.89 12.60
N LEU A 69 -7.14 -2.53 11.32
CA LEU A 69 -6.27 -3.24 10.37
C LEU A 69 -4.81 -3.24 10.84
N GLY A 70 -4.31 -2.11 11.32
CA GLY A 70 -2.96 -2.00 11.87
C GLY A 70 -2.73 -2.94 13.05
N LEU A 71 -3.67 -2.98 14.00
CA LEU A 71 -3.63 -3.88 15.15
C LEU A 71 -3.74 -5.36 14.75
N MET A 72 -4.54 -5.68 13.73
CA MET A 72 -4.63 -7.04 13.19
C MET A 72 -3.32 -7.49 12.53
N ILE A 73 -2.63 -6.58 11.83
CA ILE A 73 -1.37 -6.87 11.12
C ILE A 73 -0.16 -6.90 12.08
N ALA A 74 -0.20 -6.11 13.16
CA ALA A 74 0.87 -6.02 14.16
C ALA A 74 1.44 -7.37 14.64
N PRO A 75 0.65 -8.38 15.05
CA PRO A 75 1.19 -9.67 15.50
C PRO A 75 1.92 -10.42 14.38
N PHE A 76 1.46 -10.33 13.13
CA PHE A 76 2.13 -10.97 12.00
C PHE A 76 3.46 -10.30 11.67
N VAL A 77 3.52 -8.96 11.78
CA VAL A 77 4.77 -8.22 11.61
C VAL A 77 5.75 -8.56 12.73
N ALA A 78 5.29 -8.63 13.98
CA ALA A 78 6.11 -9.05 15.12
C ALA A 78 6.67 -10.48 14.95
N LEU A 79 5.85 -11.42 14.48
CA LEU A 79 6.28 -12.78 14.14
C LEU A 79 7.32 -12.79 13.01
N LEU A 80 7.11 -12.03 11.94
CA LEU A 80 8.06 -11.91 10.82
C LEU A 80 9.42 -11.34 11.27
N MET A 81 9.42 -10.33 12.14
CA MET A 81 10.64 -9.75 12.69
C MET A 81 11.35 -10.72 13.65
N SER A 82 10.60 -11.44 14.48
CA SER A 82 11.15 -12.46 15.39
C SER A 82 11.82 -13.61 14.64
N ASN A 83 11.19 -14.12 13.58
CA ASN A 83 11.75 -15.19 12.75
C ASN A 83 13.08 -14.79 12.07
N LYS A 84 13.25 -13.50 11.74
CA LYS A 84 14.54 -12.99 11.22
C LYS A 84 15.64 -12.95 12.28
N ARG A 85 15.31 -12.77 13.57
CA ARG A 85 16.29 -12.78 14.68
C ARG A 85 16.71 -14.18 15.12
N GLY A 86 15.86 -15.20 14.94
CA GLY A 86 16.18 -16.60 15.28
C GLY A 86 17.07 -17.35 14.29
N LYS A 87 17.51 -16.71 13.20
CA LYS A 87 18.41 -17.29 12.18
C LYS A 87 19.79 -16.61 12.13
N SER A 88 20.18 -15.90 13.19
CA SER A 88 21.53 -15.35 13.34
C SER A 88 22.37 -16.15 14.30
#